data_AF-A0A224XWK6-F1
#
_entry.id   AF-A0A224XWK6-F1
#
_cell.length_a   1.000
_cell.length_b   1.000
_cell.length_c   1.000
_cell.angle_alpha   90.00
_cell.angle_beta   90.00
_cell.angle_gamma   90.00
#
_symmetry.space_group_name_H-M   'P 1'
#
loop_
_entity.id
_entity.type
_entity.pdbx_description
1 polymer ?
#
loop_
_entity_poly.entity_id
_entity_poly.type
_entity_poly.pdbx_seq_one_letter_code
_entity_poly.pdbx_strand_id
1 'polypeptide(L)'
;MLVPASIVGLLCFLYGCFTIFSDRLTNDICNESLNITMCPLCDRTCDYWKLSDTCTYARFTYLFDNPATIVFAVFMSFWATLFLELWKRYSASVAHRWGLTDFCLQGEPPRPKYLARLATNKKSKYRTNVVTGAKEPYVPFWSVRLPAVMLSFSVVFLLVLVVVAAVFGVVLYRMSVLASVSLVEDQQWSANYAMFIIPATAAMINLVFII
;
A
#
# COMPACT_ATOMS: atom_id res chain seq x y z
N MET A 1 -0.31 14.86 14.67
CA MET A 1 -0.94 15.60 13.54
C MET A 1 -1.99 14.77 12.79
N LEU A 2 -2.35 13.55 13.22
CA LEU A 2 -3.45 12.80 12.60
C LEU A 2 -4.85 13.20 13.10
N VAL A 3 -4.96 13.80 14.29
CA VAL A 3 -6.25 14.16 14.90
C VAL A 3 -7.11 15.04 13.98
N PRO A 4 -6.59 16.12 13.35
CA PRO A 4 -7.40 16.92 12.42
C PRO A 4 -7.85 16.12 11.19
N ALA A 5 -6.96 15.29 10.63
CA ALA A 5 -7.28 14.44 9.49
C ALA A 5 -8.34 13.39 9.83
N SER A 6 -8.30 12.79 11.03
CA SER A 6 -9.32 11.85 11.48
C SER A 6 -10.67 12.53 11.72
N ILE A 7 -10.68 13.77 12.21
CA ILE A 7 -11.94 14.54 12.38
C ILE A 7 -12.59 14.79 11.02
N VAL A 8 -11.83 15.29 10.04
CA VAL A 8 -12.36 15.53 8.69
C VAL A 8 -12.82 14.22 8.05
N GLY A 9 -12.05 13.13 8.17
CA GLY A 9 -12.44 11.82 7.66
C GLY A 9 -13.74 11.30 8.29
N LEU A 10 -13.92 11.47 9.60
CA LEU A 10 -15.14 11.06 10.31
C LEU A 10 -16.35 11.92 9.88
N LEU A 11 -16.16 13.22 9.62
CA LEU A 11 -17.21 14.07 9.08
C LEU A 11 -17.64 13.64 7.67
N CYS A 12 -16.69 13.26 6.80
CA CYS A 12 -17.00 12.73 5.47
C CYS A 12 -17.76 11.40 5.53
N PHE A 13 -17.40 10.53 6.49
CA PHE A 13 -18.11 9.28 6.73
C PHE A 13 -19.54 9.51 7.25
N LEU A 14 -19.71 10.40 8.24
CA LEU A 14 -21.03 10.76 8.76
C LEU A 14 -21.91 11.36 7.66
N TYR A 15 -21.36 12.21 6.80
CA TYR A 15 -22.08 12.73 5.64
C TYR A 15 -22.60 11.58 4.75
N GLY A 16 -21.77 10.58 4.43
CA GLY A 16 -22.18 9.39 3.69
C GLY A 16 -23.31 8.62 4.37
N CYS A 17 -23.24 8.42 5.69
CA CYS A 17 -24.30 7.76 6.46
C CYS A 17 -25.64 8.52 6.39
N PHE A 18 -25.61 9.85 6.40
CA PHE A 18 -26.83 10.65 6.32
C PHE A 18 -27.43 10.70 4.91
N THR A 19 -26.60 10.70 3.86
CA THR A 19 -27.08 10.83 2.48
C THR A 19 -27.39 9.51 1.77
N ILE A 20 -27.06 8.37 2.38
CA ILE A 20 -27.19 7.02 1.78
C ILE A 20 -28.60 6.68 1.26
N PHE A 21 -29.65 7.15 1.92
CA PHE A 21 -31.04 6.91 1.51
C PHE A 21 -31.60 7.96 0.55
N SER A 22 -30.91 9.11 0.42
CA SER A 22 -31.35 10.23 -0.41
C SER A 22 -30.68 10.27 -1.78
N ASP A 23 -29.62 9.49 -1.96
CA ASP A 23 -28.87 9.43 -3.20
C ASP A 23 -29.67 8.76 -4.32
N ARG A 24 -29.70 9.39 -5.51
CA ARG A 24 -30.46 8.87 -6.65
C ARG A 24 -29.86 7.58 -7.21
N LEU A 25 -28.54 7.49 -7.32
CA LEU A 25 -27.88 6.34 -7.94
C LEU A 25 -28.11 5.07 -7.11
N THR A 26 -27.98 5.19 -5.79
CA THR A 26 -28.20 4.05 -4.90
C THR A 26 -29.68 3.65 -4.85
N ASN A 27 -30.60 4.62 -4.89
CA ASN A 27 -32.04 4.35 -4.95
C ASN A 27 -32.44 3.71 -6.28
N ASP A 28 -31.83 4.09 -7.41
CA ASP A 28 -32.08 3.46 -8.71
C ASP A 28 -31.63 1.99 -8.73
N ILE A 29 -30.49 1.65 -8.10
CA ILE A 29 -30.02 0.26 -7.96
C ILE A 29 -30.95 -0.56 -7.06
N CYS A 30 -31.43 0.04 -5.97
CA CYS A 30 -32.33 -0.62 -5.01
C CYS A 30 -33.79 -0.69 -5.48
N ASN A 31 -34.15 -0.09 -6.62
CA ASN A 31 -35.53 -0.05 -7.08
C ASN A 31 -35.92 -1.34 -7.82
N GLU A 32 -36.68 -2.21 -7.14
CA GLU A 32 -37.18 -3.46 -7.71
C GLU A 32 -38.12 -3.25 -8.91
N SER A 33 -38.75 -2.07 -9.05
CA SER A 33 -39.71 -1.80 -10.13
C SER A 33 -39.08 -1.75 -11.52
N LEU A 34 -37.77 -1.51 -11.60
CA LEU A 34 -37.04 -1.41 -12.87
C LEU A 34 -36.75 -2.80 -13.49
N ASN A 35 -36.87 -3.89 -12.70
CA ASN A 35 -36.69 -5.30 -13.10
C ASN A 35 -35.55 -5.53 -14.11
N ILE A 36 -34.39 -4.91 -13.86
CA ILE A 36 -33.23 -4.97 -14.76
C ILE A 36 -32.47 -6.27 -14.51
N THR A 37 -32.40 -7.13 -15.52
CA THR A 37 -31.62 -8.37 -15.53
C THR A 37 -30.23 -8.13 -16.09
N MET A 38 -29.21 -8.47 -15.32
CA MET A 38 -27.81 -8.37 -15.70
C MET A 38 -27.33 -9.65 -16.38
N CYS A 39 -26.33 -9.50 -17.25
CA CYS A 39 -25.67 -10.63 -17.90
C CYS A 39 -24.91 -11.49 -16.88
N PRO A 40 -24.82 -12.81 -17.12
CA PRO A 40 -24.01 -13.70 -16.29
C PRO A 40 -22.53 -13.29 -16.36
N LEU A 41 -21.81 -13.49 -15.26
CA LEU A 41 -20.38 -13.16 -15.16
C LEU A 41 -19.47 -14.22 -15.82
N CYS A 42 -20.03 -15.34 -16.28
CA CYS A 42 -19.30 -16.50 -16.77
C CYS A 42 -19.95 -17.08 -18.03
N ASP A 43 -19.13 -17.66 -18.91
CA ASP A 43 -19.55 -18.09 -20.25
C ASP A 43 -20.41 -19.37 -20.30
N ARG A 44 -20.39 -20.22 -19.26
CA ARG A 44 -20.98 -21.59 -19.36
C ARG A 44 -22.09 -21.90 -18.35
N THR A 45 -21.87 -21.68 -17.06
CA THR A 45 -22.76 -22.19 -15.99
C THR A 45 -23.13 -21.10 -14.99
N CYS A 46 -23.61 -19.96 -15.49
CA CYS A 46 -24.00 -18.83 -14.64
C CYS A 46 -25.36 -18.31 -15.09
N ASP A 47 -26.29 -18.16 -14.14
CA ASP A 47 -27.62 -17.63 -14.42
C ASP A 47 -27.61 -16.10 -14.53
N TYR A 48 -28.66 -15.57 -15.16
CA TYR A 48 -28.96 -14.14 -15.13
C TYR A 48 -29.33 -13.74 -13.69
N TRP A 49 -28.87 -12.57 -13.27
CA TRP A 49 -29.10 -12.05 -11.92
C TRP A 49 -29.77 -10.68 -11.99
N LYS A 50 -30.49 -10.29 -10.93
CA LYS A 50 -31.19 -8.99 -10.89
C LYS A 50 -30.31 -7.92 -10.26
N LEU A 51 -30.36 -6.71 -10.82
CA LEU A 51 -29.59 -5.57 -10.29
C LEU A 51 -29.95 -5.24 -8.83
N SER A 52 -31.22 -5.37 -8.46
CA SER A 52 -31.75 -5.09 -7.12
C SER A 52 -31.09 -5.93 -6.02
N ASP A 53 -30.59 -7.12 -6.36
CA ASP A 53 -29.96 -8.03 -5.39
C ASP A 53 -28.68 -7.42 -4.80
N THR A 54 -28.02 -6.53 -5.56
CA THR A 54 -26.78 -5.83 -5.13
C THR A 54 -27.02 -4.53 -4.34
N CYS A 55 -28.25 -4.23 -3.96
CA CYS A 55 -28.61 -2.99 -3.24
C CYS A 55 -27.79 -2.78 -1.95
N THR A 56 -27.57 -3.83 -1.16
CA THR A 56 -26.78 -3.74 0.08
C THR A 56 -25.32 -3.41 -0.18
N TYR A 57 -24.75 -3.99 -1.23
CA TYR A 57 -23.39 -3.70 -1.69
C TYR A 57 -23.27 -2.27 -2.21
N ALA A 58 -24.21 -1.81 -3.04
CA ALA A 58 -24.23 -0.43 -3.55
C ALA A 58 -24.29 0.61 -2.42
N ARG A 59 -25.13 0.37 -1.40
CA ARG A 59 -25.20 1.20 -0.19
C ARG A 59 -23.88 1.25 0.58
N PHE A 60 -23.24 0.09 0.75
CA PHE A 60 -21.93 0.02 1.42
C PHE A 60 -20.85 0.79 0.65
N THR A 61 -20.79 0.63 -0.68
CA THR A 61 -19.83 1.34 -1.52
C THR A 61 -20.04 2.85 -1.48
N TYR A 62 -21.29 3.33 -1.54
CA TYR A 62 -21.61 4.77 -1.45
C TYR A 62 -21.11 5.43 -0.17
N LEU A 63 -21.09 4.69 0.94
CA LEU A 63 -20.61 5.20 2.22
C LEU A 63 -19.09 5.50 2.21
N PHE A 64 -18.32 4.85 1.33
CA PHE A 64 -16.91 5.17 1.06
C PHE A 64 -16.70 6.07 -0.15
N ASP A 65 -17.53 5.96 -1.19
CA ASP A 65 -17.43 6.71 -2.44
C ASP A 65 -18.58 7.72 -2.57
N ASN A 66 -18.58 8.71 -1.69
CA ASN A 66 -19.52 9.84 -1.71
C ASN A 66 -18.87 11.10 -2.32
N PRO A 67 -19.65 12.11 -2.74
CA PRO A 67 -19.06 13.35 -3.28
C PRO A 67 -18.16 14.11 -2.28
N ALA A 68 -18.31 13.87 -0.97
CA ALA A 68 -17.46 14.48 0.05
C ALA A 68 -16.03 13.90 0.08
N THR A 69 -15.80 12.67 -0.41
CA THR A 69 -14.46 12.08 -0.44
C THR A 69 -13.54 12.77 -1.43
N ILE A 70 -14.07 13.40 -2.47
CA ILE A 70 -13.30 14.25 -3.39
C ILE A 70 -12.67 15.41 -2.62
N VAL A 71 -13.47 16.10 -1.78
CA VAL A 71 -12.99 17.20 -0.94
C VAL A 71 -11.97 16.69 0.07
N PHE A 72 -12.21 15.51 0.66
CA PHE A 72 -11.27 14.86 1.56
C PHE A 72 -9.93 14.53 0.89
N ALA A 73 -9.94 14.03 -0.34
CA ALA A 73 -8.71 13.70 -1.08
C ALA A 73 -7.85 14.94 -1.36
N VAL A 74 -8.49 16.07 -1.72
CA VAL A 74 -7.81 17.36 -1.88
C VAL A 74 -7.22 17.82 -0.54
N PHE A 75 -8.01 17.77 0.53
CA PHE A 75 -7.55 18.10 1.87
C PHE A 75 -6.35 17.24 2.30
N MET A 76 -6.39 15.92 2.08
CA MET A 76 -5.30 14.99 2.43
C MET A 76 -4.01 15.29 1.67
N SER A 77 -4.12 15.73 0.41
CA SER A 77 -2.97 16.13 -0.41
C SER A 77 -2.26 17.36 0.18
N PHE A 78 -3.01 18.38 0.58
CA PHE A 78 -2.46 19.55 1.29
C PHE A 78 -2.00 19.23 2.71
N TRP A 79 -2.71 18.36 3.41
CA TRP A 79 -2.38 17.97 4.79
C TRP A 79 -1.07 17.20 4.85
N ALA A 80 -0.80 16.32 3.87
CA ALA A 80 0.45 15.57 3.79
C ALA A 80 1.68 16.48 3.64
N THR A 81 1.61 17.51 2.80
CA THR A 81 2.70 18.47 2.62
C THR A 81 2.89 19.34 3.87
N LEU A 82 1.80 19.84 4.44
CA LEU A 82 1.83 20.59 5.70
C LEU A 82 2.44 19.76 6.84
N PHE A 83 2.07 18.48 6.93
CA PHE A 83 2.61 17.56 7.92
C PHE A 83 4.14 17.42 7.81
N LEU A 84 4.65 17.22 6.59
CA LEU A 84 6.10 17.10 6.38
C LEU A 84 6.84 18.39 6.71
N GLU A 85 6.30 19.55 6.36
CA GLU A 85 6.93 20.84 6.67
C GLU A 85 6.91 21.16 8.17
N LEU A 86 5.79 20.91 8.85
CA LEU A 86 5.71 21.05 10.31
C LEU A 86 6.63 20.05 11.02
N TRP A 87 6.75 18.84 10.50
CA TRP A 87 7.67 17.84 11.04
C TRP A 87 9.13 18.27 10.89
N LYS A 88 9.54 18.81 9.72
CA LYS A 88 10.89 19.37 9.54
C LYS A 88 11.19 20.46 10.56
N ARG A 89 10.24 21.39 10.79
CA ARG A 89 10.39 22.45 11.79
C ARG A 89 10.48 21.91 13.22
N TYR A 90 9.62 20.94 13.56
CA TYR A 90 9.65 20.29 14.87
C TYR A 90 10.97 19.56 15.11
N SER A 91 11.40 18.76 14.13
CA SER A 91 12.68 18.03 14.16
C SER A 91 13.87 18.98 14.35
N ALA A 92 13.91 20.10 13.61
CA ALA A 92 14.96 21.11 13.78
C ALA A 92 14.94 21.74 15.18
N SER A 93 13.77 22.06 15.72
CA SER A 93 13.65 22.57 17.09
C SER A 93 14.12 21.55 18.14
N VAL A 94 13.82 20.27 17.96
CA VAL A 94 14.25 19.20 18.87
C VAL A 94 15.77 19.01 18.76
N ALA A 95 16.30 18.94 17.54
CA ALA A 95 17.73 18.84 17.31
C ALA A 95 18.51 20.00 17.96
N HIS A 96 18.01 21.22 17.84
CA HIS A 96 18.61 22.38 18.49
C HIS A 96 18.54 22.29 20.03
N ARG A 97 17.38 21.93 20.60
CA ARG A 97 17.24 21.75 22.06
C ARG A 97 18.15 20.66 22.62
N TRP A 98 18.43 19.63 21.83
CA TRP A 98 19.34 18.54 22.19
C TRP A 98 20.80 18.83 21.84
N GLY A 99 21.13 20.02 21.31
CA GLY A 99 22.49 20.39 20.93
C GLY A 99 23.06 19.56 19.78
N LEU A 100 22.20 18.97 18.94
CA LEU A 100 22.60 18.09 17.83
C LEU A 100 22.93 18.86 16.53
N THR A 101 22.95 20.19 16.56
CA THR A 101 23.19 21.01 15.35
C THR A 101 24.63 20.99 14.86
N ASP A 102 25.58 20.70 15.76
CA ASP A 102 27.03 20.78 15.48
C ASP A 102 27.67 19.42 15.14
N PHE A 103 26.87 18.38 14.89
CA PHE A 103 27.40 17.09 14.43
C PHE A 103 27.89 17.21 12.98
N CYS A 104 29.18 17.48 12.82
CA CYS A 104 29.87 17.42 11.53
C CYS A 104 29.93 15.97 11.03
N LEU A 105 29.12 15.66 10.02
CA LEU A 105 29.10 14.38 9.30
C LEU A 105 30.50 13.97 8.78
N GLN A 106 31.38 14.95 8.55
CA GLN A 106 32.77 14.76 8.13
C GLN A 106 33.68 14.11 9.20
N GLY A 107 33.29 14.19 10.49
CA GLY A 107 34.06 13.65 11.61
C GLY A 107 33.61 12.26 12.07
N GLU A 108 32.58 11.67 11.45
CA GLU A 108 32.09 10.36 11.84
C GLU A 108 33.08 9.25 11.41
N PRO A 109 33.59 8.42 12.33
CA PRO A 109 34.53 7.37 11.99
C PRO A 109 33.86 6.29 11.12
N PRO A 110 34.59 5.67 10.18
CA PRO A 110 34.02 4.61 9.36
C PRO A 110 33.60 3.42 10.21
N ARG A 111 32.43 2.84 9.88
CA ARG A 111 31.83 1.72 10.60
C ARG A 111 32.84 0.57 10.82
N PRO A 112 33.02 0.03 12.04
CA PRO A 112 34.06 -0.95 12.34
C PRO A 112 33.90 -2.26 11.56
N LYS A 113 32.67 -2.72 11.29
CA LYS A 113 32.40 -3.91 10.45
C LYS A 113 32.88 -3.73 9.00
N TYR A 114 32.85 -2.49 8.50
CA TYR A 114 33.36 -2.17 7.17
C TYR A 114 34.90 -2.24 7.16
N LEU A 115 35.56 -1.65 8.16
CA LEU A 115 37.00 -1.69 8.32
C LEU A 115 37.55 -3.12 8.48
N ALA A 116 36.91 -3.95 9.32
CA ALA A 116 37.32 -5.34 9.52
C ALA A 116 37.28 -6.16 8.21
N ARG A 117 36.25 -5.92 7.38
CA ARG A 117 36.09 -6.60 6.08
C ARG A 117 37.03 -6.06 5.00
N LEU A 118 37.47 -4.82 5.12
CA LEU A 118 38.51 -4.22 4.28
C LEU A 118 39.90 -4.76 4.64
N ALA A 119 40.21 -4.89 5.93
CA ALA A 119 41.47 -5.44 6.40
C ALA A 119 41.70 -6.87 5.91
N THR A 120 40.63 -7.67 5.79
CA THR A 120 40.67 -9.03 5.23
C THR A 120 40.69 -9.08 3.70
N ASN A 121 40.28 -8.02 3.01
CA ASN A 121 40.21 -7.98 1.54
C ASN A 121 41.52 -7.48 0.91
N LYS A 122 42.22 -8.36 0.18
CA LYS A 122 43.48 -8.04 -0.52
C LYS A 122 43.35 -6.97 -1.61
N LYS A 123 42.14 -6.66 -2.09
CA LYS A 123 41.87 -5.64 -3.13
C LYS A 123 41.65 -4.23 -2.56
N SER A 124 41.75 -4.05 -1.25
CA SER A 124 41.65 -2.75 -0.60
C SER A 124 42.88 -1.89 -0.94
N LYS A 125 42.66 -0.63 -1.30
CA LYS A 125 43.72 0.37 -1.49
C LYS A 125 43.69 1.35 -0.33
N TYR A 126 44.79 2.04 -0.06
CA TYR A 126 44.83 3.11 0.95
C TYR A 126 44.99 4.46 0.25
N ARG A 127 44.25 5.47 0.69
CA ARG A 127 44.35 6.85 0.23
C ARG A 127 44.53 7.77 1.45
N THR A 128 45.44 8.71 1.36
CA THR A 128 45.60 9.76 2.38
C THR A 128 44.46 10.76 2.24
N ASN A 129 43.73 10.98 3.33
CA ASN A 129 42.69 12.00 3.39
C ASN A 129 43.35 13.39 3.40
N VAL A 130 42.84 14.28 2.54
CA VAL A 130 43.41 15.63 2.32
C VAL A 130 43.20 16.54 3.53
N VAL A 131 42.16 16.27 4.35
CA VAL A 131 41.80 17.11 5.50
C VAL A 131 42.44 16.61 6.79
N THR A 132 42.38 15.29 7.05
CA THR A 132 42.86 14.70 8.31
C THR A 132 44.32 14.22 8.23
N GLY A 133 44.89 14.08 7.03
CA GLY A 133 46.23 13.52 6.82
C GLY A 133 46.34 12.02 7.13
N ALA A 134 45.26 11.38 7.60
CA ALA A 134 45.25 9.96 7.93
C ALA A 134 45.16 9.08 6.68
N LYS A 135 45.78 7.89 6.72
CA LYS A 135 45.63 6.87 5.66
C LYS A 135 44.32 6.11 5.86
N GLU A 136 43.38 6.29 4.95
CA GLU A 136 42.08 5.63 4.99
C GLU A 136 41.96 4.55 3.91
N PRO A 137 41.35 3.40 4.22
CA PRO A 137 41.09 2.36 3.22
C PRO A 137 40.00 2.81 2.23
N TYR A 138 40.28 2.67 0.94
CA TYR A 138 39.43 3.03 -0.18
C TYR A 138 39.19 1.82 -1.10
N VAL A 139 37.93 1.61 -1.48
CA VAL A 139 37.53 0.54 -2.39
C VAL A 139 37.57 0.98 -3.86
N PRO A 140 38.22 0.22 -4.76
CA PRO A 140 38.18 0.53 -6.18
C PRO A 140 36.76 0.36 -6.74
N PHE A 141 36.31 1.36 -7.51
CA PHE A 141 34.94 1.43 -8.02
C PHE A 141 34.57 0.21 -8.88
N TRP A 142 35.38 -0.07 -9.90
CA TRP A 142 35.07 -1.11 -10.90
C TRP A 142 35.20 -2.54 -10.38
N SER A 143 36.19 -2.82 -9.53
CA SER A 143 36.50 -4.21 -9.15
C SER A 143 35.72 -4.72 -7.95
N VAL A 144 35.26 -3.82 -7.07
CA VAL A 144 34.63 -4.20 -5.79
C VAL A 144 33.27 -3.53 -5.62
N ARG A 145 33.17 -2.21 -5.80
CA ARG A 145 31.93 -1.47 -5.54
C ARG A 145 30.83 -1.81 -6.57
N LEU A 146 31.15 -1.77 -7.86
CA LEU A 146 30.19 -2.04 -8.92
C LEU A 146 29.57 -3.45 -8.84
N PRO A 147 30.33 -4.55 -8.77
CA PRO A 147 29.73 -5.89 -8.69
C PRO A 147 28.95 -6.10 -7.39
N ALA A 148 29.39 -5.52 -6.26
CA ALA A 148 28.66 -5.61 -4.99
C ALA A 148 27.32 -4.84 -5.03
N VAL A 149 27.31 -3.65 -5.64
CA VAL A 149 26.07 -2.86 -5.81
C VAL A 149 25.13 -3.56 -6.79
N MET A 150 25.64 -4.10 -7.90
CA MET A 150 24.83 -4.87 -8.85
C MET A 150 24.21 -6.12 -8.22
N LEU A 151 24.98 -6.86 -7.41
CA LEU A 151 24.44 -8.01 -6.66
C LEU A 151 23.37 -7.55 -5.67
N SER A 152 23.63 -6.49 -4.90
CA SER A 152 22.65 -5.95 -3.94
C SER A 152 21.36 -5.53 -4.64
N PHE A 153 21.45 -4.83 -5.77
CA PHE A 153 20.29 -4.42 -6.56
C PHE A 153 19.55 -5.64 -7.13
N SER A 154 20.29 -6.62 -7.65
CA SER A 154 19.71 -7.86 -8.17
C SER A 154 18.96 -8.65 -7.10
N VAL A 155 19.47 -8.71 -5.86
CA VAL A 155 18.79 -9.39 -4.76
C VAL A 155 17.52 -8.66 -4.37
N VAL A 156 17.56 -7.32 -4.24
CA VAL A 156 16.36 -6.53 -3.94
C VAL A 156 15.32 -6.67 -5.05
N PHE A 157 15.75 -6.63 -6.32
CA PHE A 157 14.86 -6.83 -7.46
C PHE A 157 14.22 -8.23 -7.46
N LEU A 158 14.99 -9.28 -7.16
CA LEU A 158 14.46 -10.63 -7.00
C LEU A 158 13.39 -10.68 -5.90
N LEU A 159 13.64 -10.07 -4.74
CA LEU A 159 12.65 -10.01 -3.66
C LEU A 159 11.36 -9.28 -4.08
N VAL A 160 11.47 -8.20 -4.84
CA VAL A 160 10.30 -7.51 -5.42
C VAL A 160 9.54 -8.41 -6.38
N LEU A 161 10.22 -9.16 -7.25
CA LEU A 161 9.58 -10.12 -8.15
C LEU A 161 8.84 -11.23 -7.41
N VAL A 162 9.40 -11.72 -6.30
CA VAL A 162 8.74 -12.73 -5.45
C VAL A 162 7.43 -12.19 -4.87
N VAL A 163 7.43 -10.94 -4.39
CA VAL A 163 6.20 -10.28 -3.90
C VAL A 163 5.17 -10.12 -5.02
N VAL A 164 5.58 -9.69 -6.21
CA VAL A 164 4.67 -9.57 -7.37
C VAL A 164 4.08 -10.93 -7.75
N ALA A 165 4.90 -12.00 -7.76
CA ALA A 165 4.43 -13.36 -8.02
C ALA A 165 3.44 -13.85 -6.96
N ALA A 166 3.66 -13.53 -5.69
CA ALA A 166 2.73 -13.84 -4.60
C ALA A 166 1.37 -13.13 -4.80
N VAL A 167 1.38 -11.83 -5.11
CA VAL A 167 0.16 -11.06 -5.41
C VAL A 167 -0.58 -11.65 -6.61
N PHE A 168 0.14 -12.02 -7.67
CA PHE A 168 -0.45 -12.69 -8.83
C PHE A 168 -1.09 -14.03 -8.46
N GLY A 169 -0.44 -14.81 -7.58
CA GLY A 169 -1.00 -16.05 -7.03
C GLY A 169 -2.31 -15.83 -6.28
N VAL A 170 -2.42 -14.79 -5.46
CA VAL A 170 -3.66 -14.43 -4.75
C VAL A 170 -4.77 -14.04 -5.74
N VAL A 171 -4.44 -13.31 -6.80
CA VAL A 171 -5.41 -12.95 -7.86
C VAL A 171 -5.93 -14.20 -8.57
N LEU A 172 -5.05 -15.13 -8.94
CA LEU A 172 -5.45 -16.40 -9.56
C LEU A 172 -6.31 -17.26 -8.61
N TYR A 173 -5.95 -17.32 -7.33
CA TYR A 173 -6.75 -17.99 -6.30
C TYR A 173 -8.16 -17.40 -6.21
N ARG A 174 -8.29 -16.07 -6.20
CA ARG A 174 -9.61 -15.42 -6.18
C ARG A 174 -10.44 -15.79 -7.42
N MET A 175 -9.83 -15.78 -8.60
CA MET A 175 -10.52 -16.12 -9.85
C MET A 175 -10.93 -17.59 -9.91
N SER A 176 -10.10 -18.52 -9.40
CA SER A 176 -10.45 -19.93 -9.36
C SER A 176 -11.56 -20.22 -8.34
N VAL A 177 -11.55 -19.56 -7.17
CA VAL A 177 -12.62 -19.70 -6.18
C VAL A 177 -13.95 -19.17 -6.71
N LEU A 178 -13.96 -18.01 -7.37
CA LEU A 178 -15.16 -17.48 -8.03
C LEU A 178 -15.74 -18.48 -9.04
N ALA A 179 -14.89 -19.05 -9.89
CA ALA A 179 -15.32 -20.06 -10.86
C ALA A 179 -15.84 -21.34 -10.19
N SER A 180 -15.22 -21.77 -9.08
CA SER A 180 -15.68 -22.97 -8.35
C SER A 180 -17.05 -22.77 -7.68
N VAL A 181 -17.30 -21.58 -7.11
CA VAL A 181 -18.58 -21.26 -6.46
C VAL A 181 -19.72 -21.17 -7.48
N SER A 182 -19.45 -20.67 -8.70
CA SER A 182 -20.44 -20.67 -9.78
C SER A 182 -20.83 -22.06 -10.31
N LEU A 183 -20.08 -23.11 -9.97
CA LEU A 183 -20.39 -24.49 -10.37
C LEU A 183 -21.21 -25.25 -9.31
N VAL A 184 -21.38 -24.69 -8.11
CA VAL A 184 -22.15 -25.30 -7.03
C VAL A 184 -23.60 -24.80 -7.10
N GLU A 185 -24.52 -25.71 -7.44
CA GLU A 185 -25.95 -25.50 -7.78
C GLU A 185 -26.85 -24.78 -6.72
N ASP A 186 -26.34 -24.38 -5.56
CA ASP A 186 -27.11 -23.65 -4.53
C ASP A 186 -27.10 -22.13 -4.80
N GLN A 187 -27.86 -21.74 -5.82
CA GLN A 187 -27.76 -20.45 -6.54
C GLN A 187 -28.28 -19.20 -5.78
N GLN A 188 -29.19 -19.33 -4.80
CA GLN A 188 -29.91 -18.15 -4.25
C GLN A 188 -29.27 -17.55 -2.99
N TRP A 189 -28.63 -18.37 -2.15
CA TRP A 189 -28.01 -17.91 -0.89
C TRP A 189 -26.53 -17.53 -1.08
N SER A 190 -25.94 -17.89 -2.20
CA SER A 190 -24.51 -17.74 -2.47
C SER A 190 -24.17 -16.38 -3.09
N ALA A 191 -24.97 -15.79 -3.98
CA ALA A 191 -24.57 -14.60 -4.76
C ALA A 191 -24.28 -13.34 -3.90
N ASN A 192 -25.19 -13.00 -2.98
CA ASN A 192 -25.05 -11.79 -2.15
C ASN A 192 -23.93 -11.91 -1.12
N TYR A 193 -23.73 -13.10 -0.53
CA TYR A 193 -22.67 -13.34 0.44
C TYR A 193 -21.32 -13.62 -0.22
N ALA A 194 -21.27 -14.27 -1.39
CA ALA A 194 -20.05 -14.53 -2.14
C ALA A 194 -19.34 -13.24 -2.56
N MET A 195 -20.09 -12.18 -2.87
CA MET A 195 -19.53 -10.87 -3.21
C MET A 195 -18.70 -10.27 -2.07
N PHE A 196 -19.03 -10.56 -0.81
CA PHE A 196 -18.28 -10.08 0.37
C PHE A 196 -17.28 -11.12 0.91
N ILE A 197 -17.67 -12.39 0.99
CA ILE A 197 -16.86 -13.47 1.57
C ILE A 197 -15.62 -13.73 0.72
N ILE A 198 -15.73 -13.75 -0.60
CA ILE A 198 -14.60 -14.09 -1.47
C ILE A 198 -13.48 -13.03 -1.40
N PRO A 199 -13.77 -11.71 -1.49
CA PRO A 199 -12.76 -10.69 -1.23
C PRO A 199 -12.21 -10.74 0.20
N ALA A 200 -13.05 -11.02 1.20
CA ALA A 200 -12.63 -11.08 2.60
C ALA A 200 -11.69 -12.26 2.88
N THR A 201 -11.98 -13.47 2.38
CA THR A 201 -11.12 -14.64 2.53
C THR A 201 -9.82 -14.49 1.75
N ALA A 202 -9.88 -13.94 0.52
CA ALA A 202 -8.68 -13.61 -0.24
C ALA A 202 -7.80 -12.57 0.48
N ALA A 203 -8.41 -11.54 1.08
CA ALA A 203 -7.70 -10.55 1.88
C ALA A 203 -7.08 -11.16 3.15
N MET A 204 -7.78 -12.07 3.83
CA MET A 204 -7.27 -12.77 5.01
C MET A 204 -6.10 -13.69 4.66
N ILE A 205 -6.21 -14.45 3.56
CA ILE A 205 -5.12 -15.29 3.05
C ILE A 205 -3.91 -14.41 2.68
N ASN A 206 -4.14 -13.32 1.95
CA ASN A 206 -3.07 -12.37 1.61
C ASN A 206 -2.40 -11.79 2.86
N LEU A 207 -3.18 -11.44 3.89
CA LEU A 207 -2.66 -10.95 5.16
C LEU A 207 -1.79 -12.01 5.87
N VAL A 208 -2.21 -13.28 5.89
CA VAL A 208 -1.42 -14.39 6.46
C VAL A 208 -0.13 -14.65 5.69
N PHE A 209 -0.10 -14.45 4.37
CA PHE A 209 1.13 -14.60 3.58
C PHE A 209 2.09 -13.42 3.69
N ILE A 210 1.59 -12.21 3.99
CA ILE A 210 2.40 -11.00 4.14
C ILE A 210 2.99 -10.87 5.55
N ILE A 211 2.24 -11.28 6.59
CA ILE A 211 2.68 -11.28 8.01
C ILE A 211 3.68 -12.41 8.25
#